data_AF-A0A7Y9LAW9-F1
#
_entry.id   AF-A0A7Y9LAW9-F1
#
_cell.length_a   1.000
_cell.length_b   1.000
_cell.length_c   1.000
_cell.angle_alpha   90.00
_cell.angle_beta   90.00
_cell.angle_gamma   90.00
#
_symmetry.space_group_name_H-M   'P 1'
#
loop_
_entity.id
_entity.type
_entity.pdbx_description
1 polymer ?
#
loop_
_entity_poly.entity_id
_entity_poly.type
_entity_poly.pdbx_seq_one_letter_code
_entity_poly.pdbx_strand_id
1 'polypeptide(L)' 'MRADDYSTGRAGVFVCGDAGRGQSLIVWAIAEGRACAATVDEFLSGSTKLPRPTPSTARQMAV' A
#
# COMPACT_ATOMS: atom_id res chain seq x y z
N MET A 1 13.34 3.01 -6.71
CA MET A 1 12.06 3.73 -6.58
C MET A 1 10.94 2.70 -6.67
N ARG A 2 9.90 2.82 -5.84
CA ARG A 2 8.74 1.91 -5.88
C ARG A 2 7.69 2.39 -6.89
N ALA A 3 6.85 1.48 -7.36
CA ALA A 3 5.62 1.82 -8.08
C ALA A 3 4.47 2.15 -7.11
N ASP A 4 3.31 2.54 -7.66
CA ASP A 4 2.12 2.93 -6.88
C ASP A 4 1.53 1.76 -6.06
N ASP A 5 1.78 0.52 -6.50
CA ASP A 5 1.40 -0.71 -5.81
C ASP A 5 2.46 -1.18 -4.79
N TYR A 6 3.44 -0.33 -4.45
CA TYR A 6 4.54 -0.63 -3.53
C TYR A 6 5.55 -1.67 -4.02
N SER A 7 5.41 -2.19 -5.24
CA SER A 7 6.40 -3.09 -5.84
C SER A 7 7.70 -2.35 -6.18
N THR A 8 8.79 -3.10 -6.18
CA THR A 8 10.10 -2.62 -6.65
C THR A 8 10.44 -3.23 -8.02
N GLY A 9 11.57 -2.85 -8.60
CA GLY A 9 12.07 -3.47 -9.82
C GLY A 9 12.42 -4.96 -9.69
N ARG A 10 12.46 -5.52 -8.48
CA ARG A 10 12.67 -6.95 -8.25
C ARG A 10 11.34 -7.61 -7.90
N ALA A 11 10.95 -8.60 -8.69
CA ALA A 11 9.72 -9.37 -8.47
C ALA A 11 9.67 -9.97 -7.05
N GLY A 12 8.52 -9.86 -6.41
CA GLY A 12 8.30 -10.32 -5.03
C GLY A 12 8.93 -9.44 -3.94
N VAL A 13 9.51 -8.28 -4.30
CA VAL A 13 10.02 -7.31 -3.33
C VAL A 13 9.18 -6.05 -3.36
N PHE A 14 8.71 -5.68 -2.17
CA PHE A 14 7.84 -4.53 -1.93
C PHE A 14 8.45 -3.64 -0.85
N VAL A 15 8.10 -2.35 -0.87
CA VAL A 15 8.62 -1.37 0.08
C VAL A 15 7.59 -0.30 0.41
N CYS A 16 7.52 0.11 1.68
CA CYS A 16 6.62 1.14 2.19
C CYS A 16 7.29 1.96 3.30
N GLY A 17 6.70 3.10 3.68
CA GLY A 17 7.23 3.96 4.73
C GLY A 17 8.54 4.63 4.31
N ASP A 18 9.42 4.85 5.30
CA ASP A 18 10.68 5.59 5.09
C ASP A 18 11.57 4.97 4.02
N ALA A 19 11.58 3.64 3.89
CA ALA A 19 12.37 2.93 2.89
C ALA A 19 11.87 3.16 1.46
N GLY A 20 10.58 3.50 1.28
CA GLY A 20 9.97 3.70 -0.04
C GLY A 20 9.86 5.16 -0.46
N ARG A 21 9.76 6.08 0.50
CA ARG A 21 9.46 7.51 0.30
C ARG A 21 10.56 8.46 0.79
N GLY A 22 11.50 7.99 1.61
CA GLY A 22 12.30 8.85 2.48
C GLY A 22 11.51 9.25 3.73
N GLN A 23 12.08 10.13 4.56
CA GLN A 23 11.53 10.49 5.88
C GLN A 23 10.01 10.75 5.85
N SER A 24 9.28 10.05 6.71
CA SER A 24 7.83 10.03 6.74
C SER A 24 7.23 10.18 8.15
N LEU A 25 5.95 10.59 8.19
CA LEU A 25 5.18 10.55 9.42
C LEU A 25 4.77 9.11 9.73
N ILE A 26 4.79 8.74 11.02
CA ILE A 26 4.38 7.40 11.49
C ILE A 26 3.01 7.00 10.94
N VAL A 27 2.04 7.92 10.94
CA VAL A 27 0.69 7.66 10.44
C VAL A 27 0.67 7.33 8.94
N TRP A 28 1.57 7.91 8.13
CA TRP A 28 1.67 7.57 6.71
C TRP A 28 2.38 6.24 6.52
N ALA A 29 3.43 5.96 7.29
CA ALA A 29 4.09 4.65 7.27
C ALA A 29 3.11 3.51 7.59
N ILE A 30 2.21 3.71 8.57
CA ILE A 30 1.13 2.75 8.89
C ILE A 30 0.16 2.59 7.72
N ALA A 31 -0.31 3.70 7.14
CA ALA A 31 -1.26 3.66 6.03
C ALA A 31 -0.65 2.95 4.79
N GLU A 32 0.58 3.30 4.43
CA GLU A 32 1.33 2.67 3.35
C GLU A 32 1.61 1.19 3.65
N GLY A 33 1.95 0.84 4.90
CA GLY A 33 2.18 -0.55 5.30
C GLY A 33 0.97 -1.44 5.08
N ARG A 34 -0.25 -0.95 5.39
CA ARG A 34 -1.50 -1.69 5.14
C ARG A 34 -1.77 -1.87 3.64
N ALA A 35 -1.53 -0.83 2.84
CA ALA A 35 -1.71 -0.90 1.39
C ALA A 35 -0.68 -1.83 0.72
N CYS A 36 0.57 -1.79 1.19
CA CYS A 36 1.64 -2.70 0.77
C CYS A 36 1.28 -4.16 1.10
N ALA A 37 0.78 -4.43 2.31
CA ALA A 37 0.35 -5.77 2.71
C ALA A 37 -0.77 -6.31 1.82
N ALA A 38 -1.76 -5.48 1.45
CA ALA A 38 -2.80 -5.86 0.50
C ALA A 38 -2.23 -6.22 -0.88
N THR A 39 -1.19 -5.52 -1.35
CA THR A 39 -0.55 -5.85 -2.62
C THR A 39 0.27 -7.13 -2.54
N VAL A 40 0.99 -7.35 -1.44
CA VAL A 40 1.72 -8.61 -1.20
C VAL A 40 0.75 -9.79 -1.18
N ASP A 41 -0.37 -9.67 -0.48
CA ASP A 41 -1.41 -10.71 -0.44
C ASP A 41 -2.00 -10.97 -1.83
N GLU A 42 -2.34 -9.92 -2.59
CA GLU A 42 -2.82 -10.05 -3.97
C GLU A 42 -1.79 -10.71 -4.90
N PHE A 43 -0.52 -10.37 -4.77
CA PHE A 43 0.56 -10.97 -5.55
C PHE A 43 0.73 -12.47 -5.27
N LEU A 44 0.61 -12.89 -4.01
CA LEU A 44 0.76 -14.29 -3.60
C LEU A 44 -0.49 -15.13 -3.86
N SER A 45 -1.67 -14.54 -3.62
CA SER A 45 -2.96 -15.24 -3.62
C SER A 45 -3.77 -15.04 -4.90
N GLY A 46 -3.36 -14.13 -5.79
CA GLY A 46 -4.09 -13.73 -7.01
C GLY A 46 -5.29 -12.81 -6.77
N SER A 47 -5.67 -12.59 -5.51
CA SER A 47 -6.70 -11.63 -5.08
C SER A 47 -6.48 -11.30 -3.60
N THR A 48 -7.03 -10.18 -3.12
CA THR A 48 -6.94 -9.81 -1.70
C THR A 48 -8.29 -9.37 -1.13
N LYS A 49 -8.51 -9.66 0.15
CA LYS A 49 -9.60 -9.09 0.95
C LYS A 49 -9.10 -8.08 1.98
N LEU A 50 -7.79 -7.79 1.98
CA LEU A 50 -7.21 -6.86 2.93
C LEU A 50 -7.61 -5.42 2.59
N PRO A 51 -7.93 -4.59 3.60
CA PRO A 51 -8.35 -3.21 3.38
C PRO A 51 -7.18 -2.34 2.92
N ARG A 52 -7.42 -1.51 1.90
CA ARG A 52 -6.54 -0.40 1.52
C ARG A 52 -7.03 0.93 2.14
N PRO A 53 -6.15 1.91 2.38
CA PRO A 53 -6.56 3.25 2.79
C PRO A 53 -7.56 3.84 1.78
N THR A 54 -8.66 4.40 2.28
CA THR A 54 -9.62 5.11 1.44
C THR A 54 -8.97 6.38 0.91
N PRO A 55 -8.98 6.61 -0.42
CA PRO A 55 -8.44 7.84 -0.98
C PRO A 55 -9.31 9.02 -0.51
N SER A 56 -8.71 10.21 -0.39
CA SER A 56 -9.44 11.44 0.00
C SER A 56 -10.53 11.84 -1.00
N THR A 57 -10.46 11.32 -2.22
CA THR A 57 -11.46 11.49 -3.29
C THR A 57 -12.60 10.48 -3.20
N ALA A 58 -12.55 9.51 -2.29
CA ALA A 58 -13.62 8.54 -2.12
C ALA A 58 -14.92 9.27 -1.76
N ARG A 59 -15.98 9.05 -2.54
CA ARG A 59 -17.31 9.56 -2.22
C ARG A 59 -17.79 8.93 -0.91
N GLN A 60 -18.39 9.77 -0.06
CA GLN A 60 -19.13 9.27 1.07
C GLN A 60 -20.26 8.36 0.58
N MET A 61 -20.43 7.23 1.25
CA MET A 61 -21.55 6.34 0.98
C MET A 61 -22.83 7.06 1.43
N ALA A 62 -23.79 7.21 0.53
CA ALA A 62 -25.12 7.70 0.89
C ALA A 62 -25.79 6.63 1.75
N VAL A 63 -26.28 7.05 2.93
CA VAL A 63 -27.18 6.26 3.77
C VAL A 63 -28.58 6.33 3.20
#